data_AF-A0A0P9VY09-F1
#
_entry.id   AF-A0A0P9VY09-F1
#
_cell.length_a   1.000
_cell.length_b   1.000
_cell.length_c   1.000
_cell.angle_alpha   90.00
_cell.angle_beta   90.00
_cell.angle_gamma   90.00
#
_symmetry.space_group_name_H-M   'P 1'
#
loop_
_entity.id
_entity.type
_entity.pdbx_description
1 polymer ?
#
loop_
_entity_poly.entity_id
_entity_poly.type
_entity_poly.pdbx_seq_one_letter_code
_entity_poly.pdbx_strand_id
1 'polypeptide(L)'
;MPLASSHLPLGVLSVDAFDARTEVYPLALGDRIFLLSDGVLDTSNNNDELFGAQRLRQVLSTNREPHLLIEEILVALNDFGGKARDDVSLLEISAVDEPLQSLPALTYSDSGASSPLDWSASFVFRASTLRRFNPLPYVLQLLLEVHGLRNQGAALHMVLGELYSNALEHGVLGLDSALKHDAAGFALYYQQRAERLGMLQTGFIRVTVRVEPVAAGGRLTLSVEDSGQGFDIEKVRMQIPAGNELYGRGLRLVCEIES
;
A
#
# COMPACT_ATOMS: atom_id res chain seq x y z
N MET A 1 5.07 -21.15 -8.06
CA MET A 1 6.50 -21.12 -8.43
C MET A 1 7.26 -20.45 -7.29
N PRO A 2 8.41 -20.98 -6.81
CA PRO A 2 9.18 -20.30 -5.76
C PRO A 2 9.92 -19.08 -6.33
N LEU A 3 9.84 -17.95 -5.64
CA LEU A 3 10.66 -16.76 -5.90
C LEU A 3 11.87 -16.80 -4.97
N ALA A 4 13.09 -16.77 -5.54
CA ALA A 4 14.31 -16.84 -4.75
C ALA A 4 14.78 -15.44 -4.38
N SER A 5 15.19 -15.23 -3.13
CA SER A 5 15.88 -13.99 -2.75
C SER A 5 17.27 -13.98 -3.38
N SER A 6 17.57 -12.92 -4.12
CA SER A 6 18.88 -12.63 -4.71
C SER A 6 19.72 -11.66 -3.87
N HIS A 7 19.14 -11.10 -2.80
CA HIS A 7 19.73 -10.03 -2.00
C HIS A 7 20.17 -10.50 -0.61
N LEU A 8 21.24 -9.90 -0.11
CA LEU A 8 21.74 -10.14 1.25
C LEU A 8 20.80 -9.54 2.30
N PRO A 9 20.72 -10.14 3.50
CA PRO A 9 19.95 -9.58 4.62
C PRO A 9 20.36 -8.14 4.94
N LEU A 10 19.36 -7.35 5.34
CA LEU A 10 19.58 -5.98 5.80
C LEU A 10 20.51 -5.96 7.01
N GLY A 11 21.42 -4.98 7.06
CA GLY A 11 22.37 -4.79 8.17
C GLY A 11 23.73 -5.47 8.00
N VAL A 12 23.93 -6.28 6.95
CA VAL A 12 25.24 -6.88 6.61
C VAL A 12 26.08 -5.93 5.75
N LEU A 13 25.44 -5.19 4.85
CA LEU A 13 26.10 -4.26 3.94
C LEU A 13 25.99 -2.82 4.44
N SER A 14 26.97 -1.99 4.08
CA SER A 14 26.87 -0.53 4.23
C SER A 14 25.76 0.02 3.33
N VAL A 15 25.22 1.18 3.68
CA VAL A 15 24.15 1.85 2.92
C VAL A 15 24.53 2.04 1.45
N ASP A 16 25.80 2.35 1.16
CA ASP A 16 26.30 2.58 -0.20
C ASP A 16 26.46 1.29 -1.03
N ALA A 17 26.57 0.14 -0.37
CA ALA A 17 26.67 -1.18 -1.00
C ALA A 17 25.32 -1.92 -1.02
N PHE A 18 24.28 -1.36 -0.41
CA PHE A 18 22.94 -1.95 -0.41
C PHE A 18 22.32 -1.85 -1.81
N ASP A 19 21.95 -3.00 -2.34
CA ASP A 19 21.27 -3.11 -3.62
C ASP A 19 19.76 -3.16 -3.40
N ALA A 20 19.08 -2.07 -3.76
CA ALA A 20 17.64 -1.89 -3.62
C ALA A 20 16.86 -2.28 -4.90
N ARG A 21 17.49 -3.03 -5.83
CA ARG A 21 16.82 -3.45 -7.07
C ARG A 21 15.59 -4.28 -6.74
N THR A 22 14.49 -3.92 -7.39
CA THR A 22 13.22 -4.62 -7.27
C THR A 22 12.95 -5.43 -8.54
N GLU A 23 12.43 -6.63 -8.37
CA GLU A 23 11.96 -7.46 -9.47
C GLU A 23 10.45 -7.30 -9.59
N VAL A 24 9.96 -7.13 -10.82
CA VAL A 24 8.54 -6.92 -11.10
C VAL A 24 7.99 -8.17 -11.76
N TYR A 25 6.96 -8.74 -11.13
CA TYR A 25 6.24 -9.90 -11.63
C TYR A 25 4.80 -9.50 -11.97
N PRO A 26 4.33 -9.75 -13.21
CA PRO A 26 2.93 -9.52 -13.53
C PRO A 26 2.05 -10.49 -12.73
N LEU A 27 0.97 -9.97 -12.15
CA LEU A 27 -0.05 -10.76 -11.45
C LEU A 27 -1.33 -10.77 -12.27
N ALA A 28 -1.83 -11.96 -12.59
CA ALA A 28 -3.14 -12.15 -13.18
C ALA A 28 -4.20 -12.31 -12.10
N LEU A 29 -5.46 -12.06 -12.45
CA LEU A 29 -6.60 -12.34 -11.55
C LEU A 29 -6.60 -13.82 -11.16
N GLY A 30 -6.73 -14.07 -9.86
CA GLY A 30 -6.66 -15.42 -9.29
C GLY A 30 -5.24 -15.88 -8.93
N ASP A 31 -4.19 -15.14 -9.30
CA ASP A 31 -2.83 -15.40 -8.81
C ASP A 31 -2.74 -15.14 -7.30
N ARG A 32 -1.92 -15.95 -6.64
CA ARG A 32 -1.68 -15.91 -5.20
C ARG A 32 -0.20 -15.93 -4.91
N ILE A 33 0.24 -15.04 -4.03
CA ILE A 33 1.59 -15.00 -3.49
C ILE A 33 1.53 -15.46 -2.04
N PHE A 34 2.39 -16.40 -1.70
CA PHE A 34 2.57 -16.88 -0.33
C PHE A 34 3.96 -16.47 0.18
N LEU A 35 3.96 -15.84 1.34
CA LEU A 35 5.15 -15.39 2.06
C LEU A 35 5.18 -16.14 3.40
N LEU A 36 6.34 -16.71 3.71
CA LEU A 36 6.53 -17.61 4.85
C LEU A 36 7.85 -17.23 5.53
N SER A 37 7.89 -17.24 6.86
CA SER A 37 9.16 -17.24 7.59
C SER A 37 9.84 -18.62 7.50
N ASP A 38 11.14 -18.63 7.70
CA ASP A 38 11.96 -19.83 7.86
C ASP A 38 11.50 -20.71 9.03
N GLY A 39 10.87 -20.14 10.06
CA GLY A 39 10.22 -20.89 11.14
C GLY A 39 9.27 -21.99 10.66
N VAL A 40 8.61 -21.83 9.51
CA VAL A 40 7.79 -22.90 8.89
C VAL A 40 8.65 -24.10 8.46
N LEU A 41 9.82 -23.84 7.89
CA LEU A 41 10.72 -24.89 7.40
C LEU A 41 11.51 -25.54 8.53
N ASP A 42 11.88 -24.74 9.52
CA ASP A 42 12.75 -25.12 10.64
C ASP A 42 11.99 -25.69 11.85
N THR A 43 10.66 -25.78 11.75
CA THR A 43 9.84 -26.51 12.73
C THR A 43 10.28 -27.97 12.76
N SER A 44 10.69 -28.46 13.94
CA SER A 44 11.16 -29.83 14.13
C SER A 44 10.12 -30.69 14.84
N ASN A 45 10.07 -31.97 14.48
CA ASN A 45 9.32 -32.97 15.24
C ASN A 45 10.10 -33.45 16.47
N ASN A 46 9.52 -34.39 17.24
CA ASN A 46 10.15 -34.98 18.43
C ASN A 46 11.43 -35.78 18.14
N ASN A 47 11.73 -36.08 16.87
CA ASN A 47 12.94 -36.77 16.43
C ASN A 47 13.99 -35.79 15.86
N ASP A 48 13.82 -34.48 16.08
CA ASP A 48 14.66 -33.40 15.52
C ASP A 48 14.70 -33.35 13.99
N GLU A 49 13.74 -33.98 13.30
CA GLU A 49 13.61 -33.85 11.85
C GLU A 49 12.89 -32.54 11.52
N LEU A 50 13.43 -31.76 10.59
CA LEU A 50 12.81 -30.52 10.13
C LEU A 50 11.62 -30.81 9.22
N PHE A 51 10.58 -29.97 9.30
CA PHE A 51 9.42 -30.02 8.42
C PHE A 51 9.86 -29.91 6.96
N GLY A 52 10.67 -28.89 6.67
CA GLY A 52 11.43 -28.74 5.44
C GLY A 52 10.60 -28.41 4.20
N ALA A 53 11.30 -28.02 3.12
CA ALA A 53 10.66 -27.57 1.88
C ALA A 53 9.89 -28.68 1.16
N GLN A 54 10.24 -29.96 1.37
CA GLN A 54 9.60 -31.08 0.71
C GLN A 54 8.15 -31.28 1.18
N ARG A 55 7.92 -31.25 2.50
CA ARG A 55 6.57 -31.39 3.08
C ARG A 55 5.71 -30.19 2.78
N LEU A 56 6.28 -28.98 2.86
CA LEU A 56 5.60 -27.76 2.45
C LEU A 56 5.12 -27.83 0.98
N ARG A 57 5.98 -28.27 0.06
CA ARG A 57 5.61 -28.46 -1.36
C ARG A 57 4.51 -29.52 -1.54
N GLN A 58 4.48 -30.53 -0.68
CA GLN A 58 3.41 -31.54 -0.71
C GLN A 58 2.06 -30.93 -0.32
N VAL A 59 2.01 -30.11 0.74
CA VAL A 59 0.78 -29.39 1.13
C VAL A 59 0.33 -28.46 0.00
N LEU A 60 1.25 -27.64 -0.53
CA LEU A 60 0.97 -26.71 -1.63
C LEU A 60 0.43 -27.41 -2.90
N SER A 61 0.91 -28.61 -3.21
CA SER A 61 0.47 -29.36 -4.41
C SER A 61 -0.79 -30.20 -4.19
N THR A 62 -1.08 -30.55 -2.95
CA THR A 62 -2.27 -31.35 -2.59
C THR A 62 -3.49 -30.46 -2.39
N ASN A 63 -3.30 -29.19 -2.02
CA ASN A 63 -4.37 -28.23 -1.86
C ASN A 63 -5.29 -28.18 -3.10
N ARG A 64 -6.61 -28.18 -2.83
CA ARG A 64 -7.67 -28.06 -3.83
C ARG A 64 -8.54 -26.84 -3.60
N GLU A 65 -8.53 -26.33 -2.38
CA GLU A 65 -9.28 -25.17 -1.94
C GLU A 65 -8.29 -24.09 -1.48
N PRO A 66 -7.93 -23.14 -2.36
CA PRO A 66 -6.88 -22.18 -2.08
C PRO A 66 -7.07 -21.34 -0.81
N HIS A 67 -8.33 -21.10 -0.42
CA HIS A 67 -8.67 -20.34 0.79
C HIS A 67 -8.37 -21.10 2.10
N LEU A 68 -8.21 -22.43 2.05
CA LEU A 68 -7.87 -23.27 3.20
C LEU A 68 -6.36 -23.50 3.33
N LEU A 69 -5.54 -23.01 2.39
CA LEU A 69 -4.14 -23.41 2.31
C LEU A 69 -3.34 -23.04 3.58
N ILE A 70 -3.60 -21.86 4.18
CA ILE A 70 -2.95 -21.48 5.44
C ILE A 70 -3.32 -22.47 6.55
N GLU A 71 -4.60 -22.81 6.67
CA GLU A 71 -5.09 -23.77 7.66
C GLU A 71 -4.49 -25.16 7.43
N GLU A 72 -4.42 -25.62 6.18
CA GLU A 72 -3.79 -26.90 5.82
C GLU A 72 -2.30 -26.94 6.18
N ILE A 73 -1.57 -25.83 6.01
CA ILE A 73 -0.17 -25.74 6.44
C ILE A 73 -0.06 -25.81 7.97
N LEU A 74 -0.92 -25.10 8.69
CA LEU A 74 -0.93 -25.15 10.16
C LEU A 74 -1.27 -26.54 10.70
N VAL A 75 -2.24 -27.22 10.09
CA VAL A 75 -2.57 -28.62 10.43
C VAL A 75 -1.39 -29.53 10.14
N ALA A 76 -0.75 -29.40 8.98
CA ALA A 76 0.42 -30.22 8.64
C ALA A 76 1.60 -29.99 9.60
N LEU A 77 1.82 -28.76 10.07
CA LEU A 77 2.84 -28.45 11.08
C LEU A 77 2.50 -29.05 12.45
N ASN A 78 1.24 -28.98 12.85
CA ASN A 78 0.76 -29.55 14.11
C ASN A 78 0.83 -31.09 14.10
N ASP A 79 0.36 -31.73 13.01
CA ASP A 79 0.38 -33.18 12.83
C ASP A 79 1.82 -33.74 12.75
N PHE A 80 2.75 -32.94 12.24
CA PHE A 80 4.18 -33.26 12.25
C PHE A 80 4.75 -33.33 13.68
N GLY A 81 4.02 -32.84 14.69
CA GLY A 81 4.46 -32.77 16.07
C GLY A 81 5.35 -31.55 16.33
N GLY A 82 5.13 -30.47 15.58
CA GLY A 82 5.98 -29.29 15.55
C GLY A 82 6.06 -28.57 16.88
N LYS A 83 7.23 -28.62 17.53
CA LYS A 83 7.65 -27.48 18.36
C LYS A 83 8.29 -26.47 17.43
N ALA A 84 7.63 -25.35 17.23
CA ALA A 84 8.20 -24.21 16.55
C ALA A 84 9.50 -23.83 17.29
N ARG A 85 10.64 -23.94 16.59
CA ARG A 85 11.94 -23.50 17.12
C ARG A 85 12.10 -21.98 17.03
N ASP A 86 11.30 -21.35 16.18
CA ASP A 86 11.27 -19.92 15.90
C ASP A 86 9.83 -19.47 15.58
N ASP A 87 9.60 -18.16 15.47
CA ASP A 87 8.29 -17.59 15.17
C ASP A 87 7.81 -17.96 13.76
N VAL A 88 6.61 -18.56 13.69
CA VAL A 88 5.97 -18.96 12.44
C VAL A 88 5.07 -17.83 11.94
N SER A 89 5.42 -17.27 10.78
CA SER A 89 4.64 -16.23 10.10
C SER A 89 4.25 -16.70 8.69
N LEU A 90 2.97 -16.56 8.36
CA LEU A 90 2.43 -16.85 7.03
C LEU A 90 1.60 -15.66 6.55
N LEU A 91 1.78 -15.27 5.29
CA LEU A 91 1.00 -14.23 4.64
C LEU A 91 0.61 -14.69 3.24
N GLU A 92 -0.66 -14.50 2.91
CA GLU A 92 -1.21 -14.71 1.58
C GLU A 92 -1.63 -13.37 0.97
N ILE A 93 -1.25 -13.14 -0.27
CA ILE A 93 -1.67 -12.00 -1.08
C ILE A 93 -2.39 -12.56 -2.32
N SER A 94 -3.65 -12.19 -2.51
CA SER A 94 -4.48 -12.63 -3.63
C SER A 94 -4.82 -11.46 -4.55
N ALA A 95 -4.65 -11.65 -5.87
CA ALA A 95 -5.14 -10.72 -6.88
C ALA A 95 -6.63 -10.97 -7.15
N VAL A 96 -7.48 -10.06 -6.66
CA VAL A 96 -8.95 -10.12 -6.78
C VAL A 96 -9.48 -9.01 -7.68
N ASP A 97 -10.59 -9.27 -8.37
CA ASP A 97 -11.21 -8.35 -9.34
C ASP A 97 -12.10 -7.29 -8.64
N GLU A 98 -12.65 -7.64 -7.47
CA GLU A 98 -13.45 -6.72 -6.66
C GLU A 98 -12.64 -6.16 -5.49
N PRO A 99 -12.77 -4.86 -5.16
CA PRO A 99 -12.32 -4.37 -3.87
C PRO A 99 -13.02 -5.20 -2.80
N LEU A 100 -12.25 -5.90 -1.97
CA LEU A 100 -12.76 -6.68 -0.83
C LEU A 100 -13.83 -5.85 -0.14
N GLN A 101 -15.09 -6.31 -0.21
CA GLN A 101 -16.16 -5.77 0.63
C GLN A 101 -15.60 -5.71 2.04
N SER A 102 -15.62 -4.51 2.61
CA SER A 102 -14.96 -4.11 3.84
C SER A 102 -14.93 -5.29 4.82
N LEU A 103 -13.77 -5.96 4.94
CA LEU A 103 -13.59 -6.92 6.02
C LEU A 103 -13.96 -6.16 7.30
N PRO A 104 -14.87 -6.68 8.14
CA PRO A 104 -15.23 -6.00 9.37
C PRO A 104 -13.94 -5.75 10.12
N ALA A 105 -13.56 -4.47 10.26
CA ALA A 105 -12.39 -4.10 11.03
C ALA A 105 -12.55 -4.78 12.39
N LEU A 106 -11.53 -5.53 12.82
CA LEU A 106 -11.49 -6.13 14.15
C LEU A 106 -11.85 -5.03 15.15
N THR A 107 -13.09 -5.05 15.64
CA THR A 107 -13.60 -4.09 16.61
C THR A 107 -12.92 -4.44 17.91
N TYR A 108 -11.77 -3.82 18.16
CA TYR A 108 -11.19 -3.75 19.48
C TYR A 108 -12.25 -3.13 20.39
N SER A 109 -12.61 -3.84 21.45
CA SER A 109 -13.58 -3.42 22.46
C SER A 109 -13.00 -2.31 23.34
N ASP A 110 -12.58 -1.21 22.74
CA ASP A 110 -12.46 0.05 23.46
C ASP A 110 -13.63 0.93 23.02
N SER A 111 -14.27 1.53 24.01
CA SER A 111 -15.65 2.03 24.00
C SER A 111 -15.91 3.25 23.10
N GLY A 112 -15.15 3.47 22.01
CA GLY A 112 -15.33 4.56 21.04
C GLY A 112 -15.19 5.98 21.62
N ALA A 113 -15.10 6.11 22.94
CA ALA A 113 -15.18 7.35 23.70
C ALA A 113 -13.84 8.09 23.81
N SER A 114 -12.73 7.48 23.35
CA SER A 114 -11.37 8.03 23.48
C SER A 114 -10.75 8.48 22.15
N SER A 115 -11.52 8.53 21.05
CA SER A 115 -11.00 9.07 19.79
C SER A 115 -10.90 10.60 19.85
N PRO A 116 -9.80 11.23 19.42
CA PRO A 116 -9.79 12.68 19.20
C PRO A 116 -10.69 12.99 18.00
N LEU A 117 -11.82 13.69 18.25
CA LEU A 117 -12.86 13.97 17.26
C LEU A 117 -12.88 15.42 16.75
N ASP A 118 -12.14 16.32 17.39
CA ASP A 118 -12.02 17.73 17.00
C ASP A 118 -10.56 18.15 17.00
N TRP A 119 -9.94 18.12 15.82
CA TRP A 119 -8.55 18.52 15.64
C TRP A 119 -8.23 18.86 14.19
N SER A 120 -7.12 19.58 14.01
CA SER A 120 -6.52 19.77 12.70
C SER A 120 -5.00 19.69 12.76
N ALA A 121 -4.40 19.21 11.68
CA ALA A 121 -2.95 19.14 11.50
C ALA A 121 -2.59 19.60 10.09
N SER A 122 -1.43 20.25 9.95
CA SER A 122 -0.90 20.68 8.66
C SER A 122 0.57 20.30 8.55
N PHE A 123 0.90 19.51 7.54
CA PHE A 123 2.24 19.03 7.26
C PHE A 123 2.74 19.70 5.99
N VAL A 124 3.96 20.24 6.02
CA VAL A 124 4.60 20.82 4.83
C VAL A 124 5.87 20.04 4.52
N PHE A 125 5.81 19.24 3.46
CA PHE A 125 6.93 18.45 2.96
C PHE A 125 7.67 19.24 1.90
N ARG A 126 8.88 19.68 2.22
CA ARG A 126 9.72 20.47 1.31
C ARG A 126 10.54 19.56 0.39
N ALA A 127 11.06 20.11 -0.69
CA ALA A 127 11.89 19.44 -1.69
C ALA A 127 12.89 18.42 -1.11
N SER A 128 13.68 18.81 -0.10
CA SER A 128 14.68 17.91 0.50
C SER A 128 14.09 16.63 1.11
N THR A 129 12.88 16.70 1.66
CA THR A 129 12.14 15.55 2.21
C THR A 129 11.48 14.75 1.09
N LEU A 130 10.81 15.41 0.14
CA LEU A 130 10.10 14.76 -0.97
C LEU A 130 11.02 13.86 -1.80
N ARG A 131 12.31 14.19 -1.91
CA ARG A 131 13.32 13.37 -2.60
C ARG A 131 13.58 12.00 -2.00
N ARG A 132 13.36 11.84 -0.69
CA ARG A 132 13.81 10.67 0.07
C ARG A 132 12.71 9.99 0.87
N PHE A 133 11.58 10.67 1.03
CA PHE A 133 10.53 10.26 1.95
C PHE A 133 9.16 10.44 1.31
N ASN A 134 8.41 9.35 1.28
CA ASN A 134 6.99 9.37 0.94
C ASN A 134 6.18 9.73 2.21
N PRO A 135 5.48 10.88 2.25
CA PRO A 135 4.74 11.31 3.42
C PRO A 135 3.41 10.58 3.63
N LEU A 136 2.93 9.86 2.62
CA LEU A 136 1.60 9.29 2.61
C LEU A 136 1.35 8.26 3.73
N PRO A 137 2.26 7.29 4.00
CA PRO A 137 2.05 6.34 5.10
C PRO A 137 1.89 7.03 6.45
N TYR A 138 2.63 8.11 6.68
CA TYR A 138 2.60 8.86 7.94
C TYR A 138 1.27 9.60 8.13
N VAL A 139 0.76 10.26 7.08
CA VAL A 139 -0.55 10.94 7.13
C VAL A 139 -1.68 9.92 7.28
N LEU A 140 -1.60 8.76 6.61
CA LEU A 140 -2.60 7.70 6.77
C LEU A 140 -2.63 7.14 8.18
N GLN A 141 -1.47 6.91 8.79
CA GLN A 141 -1.41 6.42 10.16
C GLN A 141 -2.16 7.38 11.11
N LEU A 142 -1.97 8.70 10.96
CA LEU A 142 -2.70 9.70 11.73
C LEU A 142 -4.22 9.63 11.50
N LEU A 143 -4.67 9.45 10.26
CA LEU A 143 -6.10 9.32 9.95
C LEU A 143 -6.71 8.05 10.56
N LEU A 144 -5.94 6.95 10.62
CA LEU A 144 -6.38 5.68 11.21
C LEU A 144 -6.43 5.69 12.74
N GLU A 145 -5.89 6.71 13.41
CA GLU A 145 -6.13 6.92 14.85
C GLU A 145 -7.60 7.23 15.14
N VAL A 146 -8.31 7.84 14.19
CA VAL A 146 -9.76 8.07 14.29
C VAL A 146 -10.50 6.78 13.99
N HIS A 147 -11.12 6.19 15.00
CA HIS A 147 -11.79 4.88 14.88
C HIS A 147 -12.81 4.82 13.75
N GLY A 148 -13.62 5.88 13.58
CA GLY A 148 -14.63 5.95 12.52
C GLY A 148 -14.08 5.93 11.09
N LEU A 149 -12.80 6.29 10.90
CA LEU A 149 -12.15 6.32 9.60
C LEU A 149 -11.48 4.99 9.22
N ARG A 150 -11.27 4.07 10.17
CA ARG A 150 -10.58 2.78 9.91
C ARG A 150 -11.30 1.92 8.88
N ASN A 151 -12.63 1.91 8.92
CA ASN A 151 -13.46 1.19 7.95
C ASN A 151 -13.33 1.75 6.52
N GLN A 152 -12.87 3.00 6.40
CA GLN A 152 -12.65 3.69 5.13
C GLN A 152 -11.16 3.75 4.76
N GLY A 153 -10.28 3.01 5.45
CA GLY A 153 -8.83 3.10 5.28
C GLY A 153 -8.35 2.87 3.84
N ALA A 154 -8.95 1.91 3.12
CA ALA A 154 -8.62 1.65 1.71
C ALA A 154 -9.03 2.83 0.79
N ALA A 155 -10.23 3.39 0.99
CA ALA A 155 -10.69 4.56 0.26
C ALA A 155 -9.83 5.79 0.55
N LEU A 156 -9.48 6.03 1.82
CA LEU A 156 -8.58 7.11 2.23
C LEU A 156 -7.18 6.95 1.64
N HIS A 157 -6.63 5.74 1.63
CA HIS A 157 -5.35 5.45 1.00
C HIS A 157 -5.39 5.77 -0.51
N MET A 158 -6.46 5.36 -1.19
CA MET A 158 -6.61 5.62 -2.62
C MET A 158 -6.74 7.11 -2.92
N VAL A 159 -7.64 7.82 -2.24
CA VAL A 159 -7.86 9.27 -2.44
C VAL A 159 -6.60 10.06 -2.12
N LEU A 160 -5.97 9.81 -0.96
CA LEU A 160 -4.74 10.50 -0.58
C LEU A 160 -3.58 10.16 -1.53
N GLY A 161 -3.51 8.93 -2.02
CA GLY A 161 -2.53 8.48 -3.02
C GLY A 161 -2.61 9.26 -4.30
N GLU A 162 -3.82 9.40 -4.84
CA GLU A 162 -4.07 10.16 -6.06
C GLU A 162 -3.81 11.65 -5.87
N LEU A 163 -4.30 12.25 -4.77
CA LEU A 163 -4.05 13.67 -4.48
C LEU A 163 -2.55 13.96 -4.33
N TYR A 164 -1.83 13.11 -3.60
CA TYR A 164 -0.39 13.25 -3.43
C TYR A 164 0.37 13.03 -4.75
N SER A 165 0.00 12.01 -5.53
CA SER A 165 0.64 11.75 -6.83
C SER A 165 0.46 12.94 -7.75
N ASN A 166 -0.75 13.50 -7.84
CA ASN A 166 -1.03 14.66 -8.67
C ASN A 166 -0.23 15.89 -8.23
N ALA A 167 -0.23 16.17 -6.92
CA ALA A 167 0.54 17.27 -6.33
C ALA A 167 2.05 17.13 -6.60
N LEU A 168 2.60 15.93 -6.45
CA LEU A 168 4.01 15.68 -6.71
C LEU A 168 4.34 15.76 -8.20
N GLU A 169 3.60 15.03 -9.02
CA GLU A 169 3.93 14.82 -10.43
C GLU A 169 3.68 16.06 -11.26
N HIS A 170 2.51 16.67 -11.13
CA HIS A 170 2.12 17.82 -11.93
C HIS A 170 2.46 19.13 -11.24
N GLY A 171 2.21 19.21 -9.95
CA GLY A 171 2.46 20.41 -9.16
C GLY A 171 3.96 20.70 -8.97
N VAL A 172 4.66 19.77 -8.33
CA VAL A 172 6.06 19.95 -7.94
C VAL A 172 7.04 19.61 -9.07
N LEU A 173 6.80 18.52 -9.81
CA LEU A 173 7.72 18.05 -10.85
C LEU A 173 7.36 18.56 -12.25
N GLY A 174 6.17 19.11 -12.47
CA GLY A 174 5.75 19.62 -13.79
C GLY A 174 5.76 18.54 -14.88
N LEU A 175 5.47 17.28 -14.52
CA LEU A 175 5.34 16.18 -15.48
C LEU A 175 4.04 16.34 -16.27
N ASP A 176 4.08 15.96 -17.55
CA ASP A 176 2.90 15.93 -18.41
C ASP A 176 2.24 14.55 -18.35
N SER A 177 0.93 14.51 -18.04
CA SER A 177 0.11 13.29 -18.04
C SER A 177 0.01 12.62 -19.41
N ALA A 178 0.22 13.37 -20.50
CA ALA A 178 0.13 12.87 -21.87
C ALA A 178 1.14 11.75 -22.19
N LEU A 179 2.19 11.59 -21.38
CA LEU A 179 3.22 10.57 -21.56
C LEU A 179 2.77 9.15 -21.14
N LYS A 180 1.60 8.98 -20.50
CA LYS A 180 1.08 7.67 -20.03
C LYS A 180 0.27 6.89 -21.09
N HIS A 181 0.35 7.24 -22.39
CA HIS A 181 -0.51 6.67 -23.44
C HIS A 181 -0.05 5.31 -24.00
N ASP A 182 1.22 4.93 -23.89
CA ASP A 182 1.72 3.61 -24.31
C ASP A 182 2.83 3.07 -23.38
N ALA A 183 3.18 1.79 -23.53
CA ALA A 183 4.15 1.12 -22.65
C ALA A 183 5.56 1.75 -22.71
N ALA A 184 5.95 2.33 -23.86
CA ALA A 184 7.22 3.04 -24.01
C ALA A 184 7.19 4.40 -23.30
N GLY A 185 6.07 5.10 -23.38
CA GLY A 185 5.77 6.35 -22.67
C GLY A 185 5.74 6.17 -21.16
N PHE A 186 5.28 5.03 -20.65
CA PHE A 186 5.36 4.67 -19.23
C PHE A 186 6.81 4.58 -18.72
N ALA A 187 7.70 3.90 -19.46
CA ALA A 187 9.10 3.80 -19.07
C ALA A 187 9.78 5.18 -19.05
N LEU A 188 9.53 5.99 -20.09
CA LEU A 188 10.06 7.36 -20.18
C LEU A 188 9.52 8.26 -19.07
N TYR A 189 8.23 8.10 -18.73
CA TYR A 189 7.58 8.81 -17.64
C TYR A 189 8.25 8.52 -16.29
N TYR A 190 8.50 7.25 -15.96
CA TYR A 190 9.16 6.89 -14.70
C TYR A 190 10.62 7.38 -14.64
N GLN A 191 11.34 7.33 -15.76
CA GLN A 191 12.69 7.89 -15.84
C GLN A 191 12.67 9.40 -15.56
N GLN A 192 11.80 10.13 -16.24
CA GLN A 192 11.63 11.57 -16.04
C GLN A 192 11.19 11.93 -14.62
N ARG A 193 10.31 11.12 -14.02
CA ARG A 193 9.90 11.30 -12.63
C ARG A 193 11.07 11.15 -11.67
N ALA A 194 11.87 10.08 -11.83
CA ALA A 194 13.04 9.84 -10.99
C ALA A 194 14.09 10.95 -11.15
N GLU A 195 14.35 11.39 -12.38
CA GLU A 195 15.30 12.47 -12.68
C GLU A 195 14.87 13.80 -12.05
N ARG A 196 13.64 14.26 -12.32
CA ARG A 196 13.12 15.52 -11.79
C ARG A 196 13.03 15.49 -10.28
N LEU A 197 12.64 14.37 -9.69
CA LEU A 197 12.64 14.20 -8.24
C LEU A 197 14.07 14.30 -7.69
N GLY A 198 15.04 13.57 -8.26
CA GLY A 198 16.44 13.64 -7.85
C GLY A 198 17.03 15.06 -7.87
N MET A 199 16.67 15.84 -8.90
CA MET A 199 17.14 17.22 -9.10
C MET A 199 16.31 18.28 -8.35
N LEU A 200 15.26 17.89 -7.61
CA LEU A 200 14.35 18.82 -6.96
C LEU A 200 15.06 19.67 -5.89
N GLN A 201 15.16 20.99 -6.15
CA GLN A 201 15.78 21.95 -5.22
C GLN A 201 14.75 22.75 -4.42
N THR A 202 13.63 23.10 -5.04
CA THR A 202 12.57 23.93 -4.47
C THR A 202 11.22 23.26 -4.65
N GLY A 203 10.22 23.74 -3.91
CA GLY A 203 8.86 23.22 -3.94
C GLY A 203 8.44 22.55 -2.65
N PHE A 204 7.12 22.43 -2.49
CA PHE A 204 6.52 21.80 -1.32
C PHE A 204 5.20 21.13 -1.66
N ILE A 205 4.81 20.17 -0.82
CA ILE A 205 3.45 19.65 -0.73
C ILE A 205 2.98 19.89 0.70
N ARG A 206 1.85 20.58 0.85
CA ARG A 206 1.17 20.79 2.11
C ARG A 206 -0.04 19.86 2.18
N VAL A 207 -0.08 19.03 3.21
CA VAL A 207 -1.24 18.18 3.51
C VAL A 207 -1.89 18.72 4.76
N THR A 208 -3.14 19.12 4.65
CA THR A 208 -3.95 19.61 5.78
C THR A 208 -5.09 18.65 6.03
N VAL A 209 -5.20 18.23 7.29
CA VAL A 209 -6.23 17.33 7.79
C VAL A 209 -7.02 18.08 8.84
N ARG A 210 -8.35 18.02 8.75
CA ARG A 210 -9.26 18.49 9.80
C ARG A 210 -10.31 17.44 10.04
N VAL A 211 -10.50 17.07 11.30
CA VAL A 211 -11.57 16.19 11.77
C VAL A 211 -12.42 17.02 12.71
N GLU A 212 -13.71 17.12 12.43
CA GLU A 212 -14.65 17.87 13.26
C GLU A 212 -15.96 17.11 13.46
N PRO A 213 -16.57 17.18 14.65
CA PRO A 213 -17.87 16.57 14.88
C PRO A 213 -18.96 17.39 14.17
N VAL A 214 -19.94 16.71 13.57
CA VAL A 214 -21.13 17.32 12.96
C VAL A 214 -22.38 16.64 13.51
N ALA A 215 -23.54 17.29 13.42
CA ALA A 215 -24.77 16.82 14.07
C ALA A 215 -25.18 15.36 13.72
N ALA A 216 -24.72 14.82 12.59
CA ALA A 216 -24.99 13.46 12.12
C ALA A 216 -23.76 12.53 12.09
N GLY A 217 -22.64 12.90 12.72
CA GLY A 217 -21.42 12.09 12.71
C GLY A 217 -20.13 12.90 12.82
N GLY A 218 -19.13 12.57 11.99
CA GLY A 218 -17.88 13.31 11.87
C GLY A 218 -17.64 13.75 10.43
N ARG A 219 -16.92 14.86 10.26
CA ARG A 219 -16.47 15.36 8.96
C ARG A 219 -14.95 15.33 8.93
N LEU A 220 -14.41 14.65 7.92
CA LEU A 220 -12.99 14.75 7.56
C LEU A 220 -12.86 15.71 6.38
N THR A 221 -12.05 16.74 6.54
CA THR A 221 -11.61 17.59 5.44
C THR A 221 -10.13 17.32 5.18
N LEU A 222 -9.82 16.87 3.96
CA LEU A 222 -8.46 16.65 3.48
C LEU A 222 -8.15 17.66 2.37
N SER A 223 -7.04 18.38 2.50
CA SER A 223 -6.55 19.30 1.48
C SER A 223 -5.09 19.01 1.18
N VAL A 224 -4.76 18.89 -0.11
CA VAL A 224 -3.40 18.74 -0.61
C VAL A 224 -3.12 19.93 -1.52
N GLU A 225 -2.14 20.73 -1.13
CA GLU A 225 -1.68 21.92 -1.86
C GLU A 225 -0.23 21.70 -2.27
N ASP A 226 0.11 22.05 -3.50
CA ASP A 226 1.47 22.01 -4.01
C ASP A 226 1.97 23.40 -4.42
N SER A 227 3.28 23.51 -4.65
CA SER A 227 3.94 24.74 -5.07
C SER A 227 3.87 25.02 -6.58
N GLY A 228 3.14 24.22 -7.34
CA GLY A 228 3.01 24.35 -8.79
C GLY A 228 2.14 25.53 -9.21
N GLN A 229 1.96 25.67 -10.53
CA GLN A 229 1.15 26.75 -11.11
C GLN A 229 -0.37 26.51 -11.01
N GLY A 230 -0.77 25.38 -10.40
CA GLY A 230 -2.15 24.90 -10.39
C GLY A 230 -2.59 24.37 -11.76
N PHE A 231 -3.85 23.96 -11.83
CA PHE A 231 -4.50 23.52 -13.05
C PHE A 231 -5.94 24.04 -13.09
N ASP A 232 -6.48 24.15 -14.31
CA ASP A 232 -7.84 24.61 -14.53
C ASP A 232 -8.84 23.49 -14.17
N ILE A 233 -9.50 23.63 -13.02
CA ILE A 233 -10.44 22.64 -12.46
C ILE A 233 -11.59 22.35 -13.45
N GLU A 234 -12.03 23.35 -14.22
CA GLU A 234 -13.11 23.22 -15.21
C GLU A 234 -12.68 22.31 -16.38
N LYS A 235 -11.43 22.41 -16.84
CA LYS A 235 -10.89 21.54 -17.90
C LYS A 235 -10.74 20.09 -17.45
N VAL A 236 -10.36 19.86 -16.20
CA VAL A 236 -10.17 18.51 -15.65
C VAL A 236 -11.52 17.82 -15.38
N ARG A 237 -12.55 18.55 -14.91
CA ARG A 237 -13.91 18.00 -14.75
C ARG A 237 -14.56 17.62 -16.08
N MET A 238 -14.31 18.38 -17.16
CA MET A 238 -14.79 18.04 -18.50
C MET A 238 -14.03 16.87 -19.15
N GLN A 239 -12.86 16.52 -18.64
CA GLN A 239 -12.01 15.43 -19.13
C GLN A 239 -12.14 14.14 -18.32
N ILE A 240 -13.06 14.04 -17.36
CA ILE A 240 -13.34 12.76 -16.67
C ILE A 240 -13.84 11.78 -17.75
N PRO A 241 -13.02 10.82 -18.21
CA PRO A 241 -13.44 9.90 -19.25
C PRO A 241 -14.45 8.95 -18.63
N ALA A 242 -15.54 8.65 -19.33
CA ALA A 242 -16.54 7.67 -18.89
C ALA A 242 -16.00 6.20 -18.86
N GLY A 243 -14.69 6.00 -19.02
CA GLY A 243 -14.03 4.72 -19.25
C GLY A 243 -12.98 4.34 -18.20
N ASN A 244 -12.49 3.09 -18.32
CA ASN A 244 -11.58 2.41 -17.40
C ASN A 244 -10.11 2.84 -17.60
N GLU A 245 -9.83 4.14 -17.61
CA GLU A 245 -8.47 4.65 -17.82
C GLU A 245 -7.60 4.53 -16.55
N LEU A 246 -6.29 4.48 -16.76
CA LEU A 246 -5.25 4.28 -15.73
C LEU A 246 -4.96 5.54 -14.90
N TYR A 247 -5.69 6.64 -15.13
CA TYR A 247 -5.49 7.93 -14.46
C TYR A 247 -6.84 8.60 -14.12
N GLY A 248 -6.86 9.48 -13.12
CA GLY A 248 -8.06 10.27 -12.77
C GLY A 248 -9.10 9.55 -11.88
N ARG A 249 -8.79 8.34 -11.40
CA ARG A 249 -9.70 7.55 -10.53
C ARG A 249 -9.98 8.24 -9.19
N GLY A 250 -8.99 8.96 -8.64
CA GLY A 250 -9.14 9.69 -7.38
C GLY A 250 -10.22 10.76 -7.42
N LEU A 251 -10.34 11.52 -8.52
CA LEU A 251 -11.36 12.57 -8.66
C LEU A 251 -12.78 12.01 -8.74
N ARG A 252 -12.95 10.85 -9.39
CA ARG A 252 -14.24 10.16 -9.46
C ARG A 252 -14.69 9.69 -8.07
N LEU A 253 -13.75 9.18 -7.26
CA LEU A 253 -14.02 8.76 -5.88
C LEU A 253 -14.31 9.93 -4.94
N VAL A 254 -13.63 11.08 -5.11
CA VAL A 254 -13.97 12.29 -4.36
C VAL A 254 -15.42 12.72 -4.63
N CYS A 255 -15.91 12.60 -5.87
CA CYS A 255 -17.30 12.88 -6.19
C CYS A 255 -18.29 11.81 -5.68
N GLU A 256 -17.90 10.54 -5.61
CA GLU A 256 -18.74 9.45 -5.06
C GLU A 256 -18.88 9.53 -3.53
N ILE A 257 -17.90 10.10 -2.82
CA ILE A 257 -17.92 10.27 -1.36
C ILE A 257 -18.69 11.55 -0.92
N GLU A 258 -18.96 12.49 -1.84
CA GLU A 258 -19.81 13.67 -1.57
C GLU A 258 -21.33 13.38 -1.64
N SER A 259 -21.74 12.15 -1.96
CA SER A 259 -23.15 11.71 -2.04
C SER A 259 -23.62 11.02 -0.77
#